data_AF-A0A3M1Q8G3-F1
#
_entry.id   AF-A0A3M1Q8G3-F1
#
_cell.length_a   1.000
_cell.length_b   1.000
_cell.length_c   1.000
_cell.angle_alpha   90.00
_cell.angle_beta   90.00
_cell.angle_gamma   90.00
#
_symmetry.space_group_name_H-M   'P 1'
#
loop_
_entity.id
_entity.type
_entity.pdbx_description
1 polymer ?
#
loop_
_entity_poly.entity_id
_entity_poly.type
_entity_poly.pdbx_seq_one_letter_code
_entity_poly.pdbx_strand_id
1 'polypeptide(L)'
;GGLDEVEDAAGDVVEQTEGIAETTADTAQDLFDRVTEQPRSGTARIILLIGGLILLLIGWRIYEFIILLASFVIGATFAVSLLDDPNTVLMIASLIIGGVVGMFVGGLVYYAAVFFIGAFIGINLANGLAALLDIAPISSLALVVAGVIGGVILVSLSFELLVLLAAVVGAQMVALALDLGSEWTIVLAVGGIVLQIAAIRRSGRKIRRRPVRRNLIGMLRGRS
;
A
#
# COMPACT_ATOMS: atom_id res chain seq x y z
N GLY A 1 40.61 -0.88 -15.73
CA GLY A 1 40.87 -1.99 -14.79
C GLY A 1 39.65 -2.17 -13.93
N GLY A 2 39.66 -1.71 -12.69
CA GLY A 2 38.51 -1.85 -11.78
C GLY A 2 37.40 -0.79 -11.90
N LEU A 3 37.53 0.21 -12.78
CA LEU A 3 36.46 1.19 -13.04
C LEU A 3 35.52 0.71 -14.14
N ASP A 4 36.06 0.07 -15.18
CA ASP A 4 35.30 -0.48 -16.30
C ASP A 4 34.38 -1.64 -15.85
N GLU A 5 34.84 -2.49 -14.92
CA GLU A 5 34.03 -3.59 -14.35
C GLU A 5 32.86 -3.10 -13.47
N VAL A 6 33.00 -1.94 -12.81
CA VAL A 6 31.93 -1.38 -11.95
C VAL A 6 30.87 -0.69 -12.80
N GLU A 7 31.27 -0.09 -13.92
CA GLU A 7 30.37 0.55 -14.87
C GLU A 7 29.54 -0.50 -15.64
N ASP A 8 30.16 -1.60 -16.07
CA ASP A 8 29.45 -2.75 -16.66
C ASP A 8 28.48 -3.40 -15.66
N ALA A 9 28.90 -3.63 -14.42
CA ALA A 9 28.04 -4.21 -13.39
C ALA A 9 26.85 -3.30 -13.01
N ALA A 10 27.03 -1.98 -13.06
CA ALA A 10 25.94 -1.02 -12.83
C ALA A 10 24.96 -0.99 -14.02
N GLY A 11 25.46 -1.08 -15.26
CA GLY A 11 24.63 -1.15 -16.47
C GLY A 11 23.73 -2.39 -16.47
N ASP A 12 24.29 -3.56 -16.13
CA ASP A 12 23.57 -4.83 -16.12
C ASP A 12 22.42 -4.86 -15.07
N VAL A 13 22.63 -4.21 -13.92
CA VAL A 13 21.58 -4.06 -12.88
C VAL A 13 20.47 -3.12 -13.34
N VAL A 14 20.80 -2.04 -14.06
CA VAL A 14 19.79 -1.10 -14.58
C VAL A 14 18.96 -1.76 -15.68
N GLU A 15 19.59 -2.46 -16.63
CA GLU A 15 18.90 -3.16 -17.72
C GLU A 15 18.00 -4.28 -17.19
N GLN A 16 18.47 -5.03 -16.19
CA GLN A 16 17.64 -6.04 -15.52
C GLN A 16 16.46 -5.42 -14.76
N THR A 17 16.64 -4.23 -14.18
CA THR A 17 15.55 -3.51 -13.49
C THR A 17 14.51 -2.97 -14.48
N GLU A 18 14.95 -2.44 -15.62
CA GLU A 18 14.07 -1.99 -16.70
C GLU A 18 13.25 -3.15 -17.28
N GLY A 19 13.89 -4.30 -17.56
CA GLY A 19 13.18 -5.48 -18.07
C GLY A 19 12.13 -6.04 -17.10
N ILE A 20 12.39 -6.00 -15.79
CA ILE A 20 11.40 -6.40 -14.77
C ILE A 20 10.25 -5.39 -14.71
N ALA A 21 10.53 -4.09 -14.81
CA ALA A 21 9.51 -3.06 -14.80
C ALA A 21 8.58 -3.17 -16.02
N GLU A 22 9.14 -3.41 -17.21
CA GLU A 22 8.39 -3.55 -18.46
C GLU A 22 7.51 -4.81 -18.44
N THR A 23 8.06 -5.95 -18.03
CA THR A 23 7.30 -7.21 -17.90
C THR A 23 6.14 -7.07 -16.89
N THR A 24 6.36 -6.33 -15.80
CA THR A 24 5.32 -6.08 -14.79
C THR A 24 4.23 -5.16 -15.34
N ALA A 25 4.59 -4.15 -16.14
CA ALA A 25 3.65 -3.24 -16.79
C ALA A 25 2.77 -3.97 -17.82
N ASP A 26 3.37 -4.84 -18.64
CA ASP A 26 2.64 -5.63 -19.64
C ASP A 26 1.68 -6.62 -18.99
N THR A 27 2.12 -7.30 -17.93
CA THR A 27 1.25 -8.21 -17.16
C THR A 27 0.09 -7.45 -16.52
N ALA A 28 0.34 -6.23 -16.02
CA ALA A 28 -0.70 -5.38 -15.46
C ALA A 28 -1.70 -4.92 -16.53
N GLN A 29 -1.26 -4.62 -17.75
CA GLN A 29 -2.14 -4.26 -18.87
C GLN A 29 -3.01 -5.43 -19.31
N ASP A 30 -2.46 -6.63 -19.51
CA ASP A 30 -3.25 -7.82 -19.89
C ASP A 30 -4.28 -8.18 -18.80
N LEU A 31 -3.91 -8.07 -17.52
CA LEU A 31 -4.86 -8.25 -16.42
C LEU A 31 -5.94 -7.17 -16.43
N PHE A 32 -5.57 -5.92 -16.70
CA PHE A 32 -6.52 -4.82 -16.77
C PHE A 32 -7.51 -5.05 -17.92
N ASP A 33 -7.01 -5.36 -19.11
CA ASP A 33 -7.81 -5.63 -20.32
C ASP A 33 -8.82 -6.77 -20.08
N ARG A 34 -8.37 -7.88 -19.48
CA ARG A 34 -9.24 -9.01 -19.10
C ARG A 34 -10.28 -8.66 -18.04
N VAL A 35 -9.97 -7.73 -17.13
CA VAL A 35 -10.92 -7.25 -16.12
C VAL A 35 -11.93 -6.27 -16.73
N THR A 36 -11.56 -5.55 -17.80
CA THR A 36 -12.46 -4.65 -18.53
C THR A 36 -13.29 -5.30 -19.62
N GLU A 37 -12.91 -6.46 -20.15
CA GLU A 37 -13.78 -7.22 -21.05
C GLU A 37 -15.09 -7.62 -20.35
N GLN A 38 -16.22 -7.28 -20.96
CA GLN A 38 -17.54 -7.52 -20.38
C GLN A 38 -17.73 -9.03 -20.08
N PRO A 39 -18.02 -9.40 -18.82
CA PRO A 39 -18.23 -10.79 -18.46
C PRO A 39 -19.48 -11.34 -19.17
N ARG A 40 -19.27 -12.21 -20.15
CA ARG A 40 -20.37 -12.90 -20.86
C ARG A 40 -21.09 -13.94 -20.01
N SER A 41 -20.49 -14.39 -18.89
CA SER A 41 -21.09 -15.41 -18.01
C SER A 41 -21.80 -14.77 -16.81
N GLY A 42 -23.02 -15.25 -16.52
CA GLY A 42 -23.81 -14.76 -15.38
C GLY A 42 -23.09 -14.91 -14.04
N THR A 43 -22.25 -15.94 -13.89
CA THR A 43 -21.42 -16.17 -12.70
C THR A 43 -20.38 -15.08 -12.52
N ALA A 44 -19.68 -14.66 -13.58
CA ALA A 44 -18.69 -13.59 -13.49
C ALA A 44 -19.35 -12.24 -13.16
N ARG A 45 -20.55 -11.99 -13.70
CA ARG A 45 -21.36 -10.81 -13.35
C ARG A 45 -21.70 -10.75 -11.85
N ILE A 46 -22.11 -11.88 -11.27
CA ILE A 46 -22.39 -11.98 -9.82
C ILE A 46 -21.12 -11.76 -8.99
N ILE A 47 -19.99 -12.36 -9.40
CA ILE A 47 -18.71 -12.19 -8.70
C ILE A 47 -18.26 -10.73 -8.75
N LEU A 48 -18.34 -10.07 -9.91
CA LEU A 48 -18.00 -8.65 -10.03
C LEU A 48 -18.92 -7.76 -9.19
N LEU A 49 -20.23 -8.06 -9.16
CA LEU A 49 -21.19 -7.30 -8.36
C LEU A 49 -20.87 -7.41 -6.87
N ILE A 50 -20.67 -8.63 -6.37
CA ILE A 50 -20.37 -8.89 -4.96
C ILE A 50 -19.00 -8.32 -4.60
N GLY A 51 -17.98 -8.59 -5.42
CA GLY A 51 -16.62 -8.08 -5.23
C GLY A 51 -16.58 -6.56 -5.23
N GLY A 52 -17.24 -5.93 -6.20
CA GLY A 52 -17.36 -4.49 -6.31
C GLY A 52 -18.07 -3.86 -5.11
N LEU A 53 -19.18 -4.46 -4.65
CA LEU A 53 -19.89 -3.99 -3.46
C LEU A 53 -19.04 -4.14 -2.19
N ILE A 54 -18.33 -5.26 -2.04
CA ILE A 54 -17.41 -5.48 -0.93
C ILE A 54 -16.28 -4.44 -0.93
N LEU A 55 -15.68 -4.15 -2.09
CA LEU A 55 -14.68 -3.09 -2.27
C LEU A 55 -15.26 -1.71 -1.94
N LEU A 56 -16.48 -1.42 -2.37
CA LEU A 56 -17.16 -0.15 -2.13
C LEU A 56 -17.45 0.08 -0.63
N LEU A 57 -17.73 -0.98 0.13
CA LEU A 57 -18.10 -0.91 1.54
C LEU A 57 -16.90 -1.05 2.50
N ILE A 58 -15.97 -1.96 2.18
CA ILE A 58 -14.96 -2.50 3.09
C ILE A 58 -13.53 -2.37 2.50
N GLY A 59 -13.36 -1.65 1.40
CA GLY A 59 -12.08 -1.52 0.68
C GLY A 59 -10.86 -1.24 1.56
N TRP A 60 -10.97 -0.28 2.49
CA TRP A 60 -9.87 0.08 3.39
C TRP A 60 -9.39 -1.07 4.30
N ARG A 61 -10.30 -1.98 4.69
CA ARG A 61 -10.00 -3.12 5.59
C ARG A 61 -9.36 -4.27 4.83
N ILE A 62 -9.78 -4.48 3.60
CA ILE A 62 -9.28 -5.54 2.72
C ILE A 62 -7.81 -5.32 2.44
N TYR A 63 -7.42 -4.08 2.19
CA TYR A 63 -6.03 -3.73 1.95
C TYR A 63 -5.10 -4.08 3.12
N GLU A 64 -5.46 -3.66 4.33
CA GLU A 64 -4.72 -3.99 5.55
C GLU A 64 -4.62 -5.51 5.70
N PHE A 65 -5.71 -6.23 5.45
CA PHE A 65 -5.72 -7.69 5.52
C PHE A 65 -4.81 -8.35 4.48
N ILE A 66 -4.82 -7.87 3.22
CA ILE A 66 -3.97 -8.41 2.15
C ILE A 66 -2.49 -8.23 2.49
N ILE A 67 -2.08 -7.05 2.97
CA ILE A 67 -0.68 -6.81 3.36
C ILE A 67 -0.28 -7.73 4.51
N LEU A 68 -1.11 -7.83 5.55
CA LEU A 68 -0.83 -8.68 6.71
C LEU A 68 -0.75 -10.15 6.31
N LEU A 69 -1.65 -10.61 5.45
CA LEU A 69 -1.68 -11.97 4.94
C LEU A 69 -0.46 -12.27 4.06
N ALA A 70 -0.13 -11.41 3.10
CA ALA A 70 1.04 -11.59 2.24
C ALA A 70 2.33 -11.63 3.07
N SER A 71 2.46 -10.72 4.03
CA SER A 71 3.61 -10.65 4.93
C SER A 71 3.69 -11.85 5.86
N PHE A 72 2.54 -12.39 6.28
CA PHE A 72 2.47 -13.65 7.01
C PHE A 72 2.96 -14.82 6.16
N VAL A 73 2.47 -14.94 4.92
CA VAL A 73 2.91 -16.03 4.02
C VAL A 73 4.40 -15.95 3.76
N ILE A 74 4.94 -14.77 3.43
CA ILE A 74 6.37 -14.56 3.19
C ILE A 74 7.19 -14.92 4.44
N GLY A 75 6.82 -14.41 5.61
CA GLY A 75 7.54 -14.70 6.86
C GLY A 75 7.46 -16.18 7.27
N ALA A 76 6.31 -16.82 7.04
CA ALA A 76 6.11 -18.24 7.29
C ALA A 76 7.00 -19.10 6.38
N THR A 77 7.01 -18.82 5.07
CA THR A 77 7.87 -19.51 4.11
C THR A 77 9.34 -19.33 4.46
N PHE A 78 9.75 -18.11 4.82
CA PHE A 78 11.12 -17.81 5.22
C PHE A 78 11.53 -18.61 6.48
N ALA A 79 10.68 -18.66 7.51
CA ALA A 79 10.99 -19.40 8.73
C ALA A 79 11.05 -20.92 8.52
N VAL A 80 10.22 -21.48 7.64
CA VAL A 80 10.28 -22.89 7.27
C VAL A 80 11.57 -23.19 6.50
N SER A 81 12.01 -22.27 5.62
CA SER A 81 13.24 -22.45 4.83
C SER A 81 14.53 -22.49 5.64
N LEU A 82 14.49 -22.05 6.90
CA LEU A 82 15.63 -22.10 7.84
C LEU A 82 15.76 -23.45 8.56
N LEU A 83 14.84 -24.38 8.34
CA LEU A 83 14.86 -25.70 8.94
C LEU A 83 15.36 -26.74 7.93
N ASP A 84 16.51 -27.37 8.23
CA ASP A 84 17.11 -28.36 7.34
C ASP A 84 16.40 -29.73 7.39
N ASP A 85 15.87 -30.14 8.56
CA ASP A 85 15.14 -31.40 8.71
C ASP A 85 14.04 -31.32 9.80
N PRO A 86 12.91 -30.66 9.50
CA PRO A 86 11.89 -30.41 10.50
C PRO A 86 10.92 -31.58 10.70
N ASN A 87 10.77 -32.03 11.95
CA ASN A 87 9.59 -32.76 12.37
C ASN A 87 8.33 -31.88 12.16
N THR A 88 7.19 -32.48 11.79
CA THR A 88 5.88 -31.83 11.61
C THR A 88 5.54 -30.80 12.69
N VAL A 89 5.85 -31.07 13.96
CA VAL A 89 5.60 -30.12 15.05
C VAL A 89 6.44 -28.85 14.92
N LEU A 90 7.73 -28.98 14.58
CA LEU A 90 8.62 -27.85 14.37
C LEU A 90 8.25 -27.05 13.12
N MET A 91 7.82 -27.74 12.06
CA MET A 91 7.33 -27.10 10.83
C MET A 91 6.08 -26.24 11.09
N ILE A 92 5.10 -26.75 11.83
CA ILE A 92 3.90 -25.99 12.18
C ILE A 92 4.27 -24.81 13.09
N ALA A 93 5.14 -25.04 14.08
CA ALA A 93 5.58 -23.99 14.99
C ALA A 93 6.33 -22.86 14.25
N SER A 94 7.25 -23.20 13.34
CA SER A 94 8.00 -22.21 12.56
C SER A 94 7.11 -21.45 11.56
N LEU A 95 6.14 -22.13 10.95
CA LEU A 95 5.15 -21.49 10.07
C LEU A 95 4.36 -20.42 10.83
N ILE A 96 3.86 -20.74 12.03
CA ILE A 96 3.09 -19.79 12.84
C ILE A 96 3.98 -18.64 13.35
N ILE A 97 5.14 -18.96 13.93
CA ILE A 97 6.06 -17.95 14.48
C ILE A 97 6.57 -17.04 13.37
N GLY A 98 7.08 -17.63 12.29
CA GLY A 98 7.58 -16.93 11.11
C GLY A 98 6.51 -16.06 10.47
N GLY A 99 5.29 -16.57 10.33
CA GLY A 99 4.18 -15.81 9.78
C GLY A 99 3.77 -14.63 10.67
N VAL A 100 3.71 -14.82 11.99
CA VAL A 100 3.41 -13.70 12.91
C VAL A 100 4.51 -12.65 12.86
N VAL A 101 5.79 -13.05 12.90
CA VAL A 101 6.92 -12.11 12.78
C VAL A 101 6.87 -11.39 11.43
N GLY A 102 6.65 -12.13 10.33
CA GLY A 102 6.48 -11.59 8.99
C GLY A 102 5.37 -10.56 8.91
N MET A 103 4.21 -10.83 9.54
CA MET A 103 3.11 -9.88 9.62
C MET A 103 3.51 -8.56 10.30
N PHE A 104 4.25 -8.61 11.41
CA PHE A 104 4.75 -7.40 12.09
C PHE A 104 5.78 -6.65 11.23
N VAL A 105 6.74 -7.36 10.66
CA VAL A 105 7.81 -6.77 9.84
C VAL A 105 7.25 -6.18 8.56
N GLY A 106 6.37 -6.90 7.86
CA GLY A 106 5.77 -6.44 6.61
C GLY A 106 4.93 -5.19 6.77
N GLY A 107 4.26 -5.00 7.92
CA GLY A 107 3.62 -3.73 8.25
C GLY A 107 4.61 -2.56 8.29
N LEU A 108 5.81 -2.76 8.85
CA LEU A 108 6.87 -1.74 8.88
C LEU A 108 7.46 -1.50 7.49
N VAL A 109 7.76 -2.57 6.75
CA VAL A 109 8.28 -2.52 5.38
C VAL A 109 7.32 -1.78 4.46
N TYR A 110 6.00 -1.99 4.62
CA TYR A 110 4.99 -1.27 3.87
C TYR A 110 5.10 0.24 4.03
N TYR A 111 5.14 0.77 5.27
CA TYR A 111 5.28 2.20 5.48
C TYR A 111 6.62 2.75 4.96
N ALA A 112 7.69 1.98 5.10
CA ALA A 112 8.99 2.35 4.55
C ALA A 112 8.95 2.42 3.01
N ALA A 113 8.36 1.44 2.34
CA ALA A 113 8.19 1.41 0.89
C ALA A 113 7.38 2.62 0.40
N VAL A 114 6.24 2.90 1.03
CA VAL A 114 5.42 4.08 0.70
C VAL A 114 6.21 5.38 0.93
N PHE A 115 6.98 5.47 2.01
CA PHE A 115 7.83 6.63 2.26
C PHE A 115 8.86 6.84 1.15
N PHE A 116 9.56 5.79 0.73
CA PHE A 116 10.57 5.88 -0.32
C PHE A 116 9.97 6.22 -1.69
N ILE A 117 8.82 5.65 -2.04
CA ILE A 117 8.08 6.01 -3.26
C ILE A 117 7.69 7.49 -3.21
N GLY A 118 7.16 7.96 -2.06
CA GLY A 118 6.81 9.37 -1.87
C GLY A 118 8.01 10.30 -1.94
N ALA A 119 9.16 9.87 -1.39
CA ALA A 119 10.39 10.63 -1.45
C ALA A 119 10.92 10.74 -2.88
N PHE A 120 10.90 9.65 -3.64
CA PHE A 120 11.27 9.66 -5.05
C PHE A 120 10.37 10.61 -5.87
N ILE A 121 9.05 10.54 -5.68
CA ILE A 121 8.11 11.47 -6.33
C ILE A 121 8.40 12.92 -5.93
N GLY A 122 8.64 13.18 -4.64
CA GLY A 122 8.96 14.51 -4.13
C GLY A 122 10.23 15.11 -4.74
N ILE A 123 11.28 14.29 -4.90
CA ILE A 123 12.53 14.69 -5.56
C ILE A 123 12.29 15.04 -7.03
N ASN A 124 11.58 14.18 -7.77
CA ASN A 124 11.26 14.43 -9.18
C ASN A 124 10.40 15.68 -9.37
N LEU A 125 9.43 15.90 -8.47
CA LEU A 125 8.60 17.10 -8.51
C LEU A 125 9.41 18.37 -8.23
N ALA A 126 10.32 18.34 -7.27
CA ALA A 126 11.21 19.47 -7.00
C ALA A 126 12.12 19.79 -8.19
N ASN A 127 12.71 18.76 -8.81
CA ASN A 127 13.51 18.92 -10.03
C ASN A 127 12.68 19.51 -11.18
N GLY A 128 11.48 18.97 -11.42
CA GLY A 128 10.58 19.49 -12.44
C GLY A 128 10.19 20.95 -12.20
N LEU A 129 9.89 21.32 -10.96
CA LEU A 129 9.55 22.70 -10.60
C LEU A 129 10.74 23.66 -10.76
N ALA A 130 11.95 23.27 -10.37
CA ALA A 130 13.11 24.13 -10.55
C ALA A 130 13.50 24.30 -12.02
N ALA A 131 13.31 23.26 -12.84
CA ALA A 131 13.49 23.35 -14.29
C ALA A 131 12.48 24.34 -14.91
N LEU A 132 11.22 24.33 -14.47
CA LEU A 132 10.21 25.28 -14.93
C LEU A 132 10.48 26.73 -14.51
N LEU A 133 11.13 26.93 -13.37
CA LEU A 133 11.45 28.26 -12.84
C LEU A 133 12.86 28.75 -13.24
N ASP A 134 13.62 27.96 -13.98
CA ASP A 134 15.01 28.23 -14.38
C ASP A 134 15.94 28.48 -13.18
N ILE A 135 15.67 27.82 -12.04
CA ILE A 135 16.45 27.91 -10.79
C ILE A 135 17.47 26.75 -10.70
N ALA A 136 17.65 25.99 -11.78
CA ALA A 136 18.62 24.91 -11.82
C ALA A 136 20.06 25.47 -11.74
N PRO A 137 20.97 24.83 -10.96
CA PRO A 137 20.83 23.55 -10.25
C PRO A 137 20.30 23.66 -8.81
N ILE A 138 19.47 22.69 -8.40
CA ILE A 138 19.00 22.56 -7.01
C ILE A 138 20.13 22.00 -6.13
N SER A 139 20.29 22.55 -4.92
CA SER A 139 21.21 21.98 -3.93
C SER A 139 20.77 20.58 -3.47
N SER A 140 21.72 19.67 -3.24
CA SER A 140 21.41 18.31 -2.78
C SER A 140 20.61 18.30 -1.47
N LEU A 141 20.83 19.28 -0.60
CA LEU A 141 20.08 19.43 0.65
C LEU A 141 18.60 19.77 0.39
N ALA A 142 18.31 20.63 -0.59
CA ALA A 142 16.93 20.93 -0.97
C ALA A 142 16.23 19.70 -1.59
N LEU A 143 16.94 18.85 -2.34
CA LEU A 143 16.39 17.58 -2.83
C LEU A 143 16.08 16.60 -1.70
N VAL A 144 16.95 16.48 -0.71
CA VAL A 144 16.70 15.64 0.48
C VAL A 144 15.48 16.15 1.23
N VAL A 145 15.36 17.47 1.44
CA VAL A 145 14.18 18.06 2.10
C VAL A 145 12.91 17.80 1.29
N ALA A 146 12.95 17.99 -0.03
CA ALA A 146 11.82 17.70 -0.91
C ALA A 146 11.42 16.22 -0.86
N GLY A 147 12.39 15.31 -0.83
CA GLY A 147 12.14 13.88 -0.68
C GLY A 147 11.51 13.55 0.67
N VAL A 148 12.04 14.07 1.78
CA VAL A 148 11.44 13.84 3.10
C VAL A 148 10.00 14.37 3.16
N ILE A 149 9.74 15.57 2.62
CA ILE A 149 8.39 16.14 2.55
C ILE A 149 7.48 15.25 1.70
N GLY A 150 7.91 14.86 0.50
CA GLY A 150 7.16 13.97 -0.39
C GLY A 150 6.84 12.62 0.26
N GLY A 151 7.81 12.01 0.95
CA GLY A 151 7.62 10.77 1.69
C GLY A 151 6.61 10.90 2.83
N VAL A 152 6.70 11.94 3.65
CA VAL A 152 5.75 12.18 4.75
C VAL A 152 4.33 12.45 4.22
N ILE A 153 4.22 13.25 3.16
CA ILE A 153 2.94 13.53 2.49
C ILE A 153 2.35 12.22 1.97
N LEU A 154 3.10 11.42 1.20
CA LEU A 154 2.57 10.19 0.62
C LEU A 154 2.19 9.15 1.68
N VAL A 155 2.96 9.02 2.77
CA VAL A 155 2.58 8.15 3.90
C VAL A 155 1.29 8.62 4.56
N SER A 156 1.09 9.93 4.65
CA SER A 156 -0.15 10.50 5.21
C SER A 156 -1.35 10.29 4.26
N LEU A 157 -1.12 10.43 2.95
CA LEU A 157 -2.15 10.27 1.92
C LEU A 157 -2.44 8.82 1.57
N SER A 158 -1.55 7.86 1.84
CA SER A 158 -1.69 6.47 1.41
C SER A 158 -3.03 5.87 1.86
N PHE A 159 -3.45 6.13 3.09
CA PHE A 159 -4.74 5.70 3.61
C PHE A 159 -5.93 6.29 2.84
N GLU A 160 -5.84 7.56 2.43
CA GLU A 160 -6.91 8.24 1.68
C GLU A 160 -6.94 7.78 0.22
N LEU A 161 -5.78 7.62 -0.40
CA LEU A 161 -5.64 7.12 -1.77
C LEU A 161 -6.19 5.71 -1.91
N LEU A 162 -5.98 4.85 -0.91
CA LEU A 162 -6.53 3.49 -0.90
C LEU A 162 -8.06 3.47 -0.84
N VAL A 163 -8.65 4.35 -0.01
CA VAL A 163 -10.11 4.51 0.06
C VAL A 163 -10.66 4.99 -1.27
N LEU A 164 -10.01 5.98 -1.88
CA LEU A 164 -10.42 6.53 -3.16
C LEU A 164 -10.30 5.48 -4.28
N LEU A 165 -9.17 4.79 -4.36
CA LEU A 165 -8.91 3.74 -5.34
C LEU A 165 -9.93 2.59 -5.18
N ALA A 166 -10.14 2.10 -3.96
CA ALA A 166 -11.10 1.02 -3.70
C ALA A 166 -12.54 1.42 -4.06
N ALA A 167 -12.93 2.68 -3.80
CA ALA A 167 -14.25 3.18 -4.18
C ALA A 167 -14.40 3.29 -5.70
N VAL A 168 -13.39 3.77 -6.42
CA VAL A 168 -13.41 3.87 -7.89
C VAL A 168 -13.46 2.49 -8.53
N VAL A 169 -12.57 1.58 -8.12
CA VAL A 169 -12.53 0.21 -8.64
C VAL A 169 -13.81 -0.54 -8.29
N GLY A 170 -14.29 -0.44 -7.04
CA GLY A 170 -15.55 -1.06 -6.63
C GLY A 170 -16.76 -0.53 -7.41
N ALA A 171 -16.83 0.78 -7.64
CA ALA A 171 -17.87 1.39 -8.45
C ALA A 171 -17.83 0.93 -9.91
N GLN A 172 -16.62 0.84 -10.50
CA GLN A 172 -16.45 0.34 -11.86
C GLN A 172 -16.89 -1.12 -11.98
N MET A 173 -16.52 -1.99 -11.02
CA MET A 173 -16.95 -3.38 -11.00
C MET A 173 -18.48 -3.51 -10.89
N VAL A 174 -19.13 -2.71 -10.04
CA VAL A 174 -20.60 -2.71 -9.91
C VAL A 174 -21.26 -2.18 -11.18
N ALA A 175 -20.71 -1.11 -11.78
CA ALA A 175 -21.24 -0.55 -13.01
C ALA A 175 -21.16 -1.54 -14.17
N LEU A 176 -20.00 -2.18 -14.37
CA LEU A 176 -19.82 -3.25 -15.36
C LEU A 176 -20.73 -4.44 -15.07
N ALA A 177 -20.88 -4.82 -13.80
CA ALA A 177 -21.74 -5.92 -13.40
C ALA A 177 -23.24 -5.60 -13.54
N LEU A 178 -23.66 -4.34 -13.65
CA LEU A 178 -25.06 -3.97 -13.86
C LEU A 178 -25.33 -3.45 -15.27
N ASP A 179 -24.29 -3.36 -16.11
CA ASP A 179 -24.33 -2.73 -17.43
C ASP A 179 -24.82 -1.28 -17.36
N LEU A 180 -24.31 -0.55 -16.36
CA LEU A 180 -24.63 0.86 -16.14
C LEU A 180 -23.67 1.75 -16.93
N GLY A 181 -24.17 2.87 -17.45
CA GLY A 181 -23.35 3.88 -18.11
C GLY A 181 -22.32 4.52 -17.19
N SER A 182 -21.30 5.17 -17.76
CA SER A 182 -20.18 5.82 -17.04
C SER A 182 -20.63 6.87 -16.01
N GLU A 183 -21.77 7.51 -16.26
CA GLU A 183 -22.40 8.46 -15.33
C GLU A 183 -22.68 7.83 -13.97
N TRP A 184 -23.17 6.59 -13.95
CA TRP A 184 -23.46 5.85 -12.72
C TRP A 184 -22.19 5.42 -11.99
N THR A 185 -21.10 5.14 -12.70
CA THR A 185 -19.79 4.85 -12.08
C THR A 185 -19.33 6.00 -11.20
N ILE A 186 -19.49 7.24 -11.67
CA ILE A 186 -19.12 8.44 -10.90
C ILE A 186 -20.00 8.56 -9.65
N VAL A 187 -21.32 8.39 -9.80
CA VAL A 187 -22.27 8.46 -8.67
C VAL A 187 -21.95 7.39 -7.62
N LEU A 188 -21.69 6.15 -8.06
CA LEU A 188 -21.33 5.04 -7.18
C LEU A 188 -19.97 5.27 -6.51
N ALA A 189 -18.98 5.79 -7.23
CA ALA A 189 -17.66 6.08 -6.68
C ALA A 189 -17.75 7.15 -5.59
N VAL A 190 -18.46 8.26 -5.85
CA VAL A 190 -18.68 9.33 -4.87
C VAL A 190 -19.46 8.79 -3.66
N GLY A 191 -20.52 8.02 -3.88
CA GLY A 191 -21.29 7.37 -2.82
C GLY A 191 -20.44 6.43 -1.97
N GLY A 192 -19.58 5.63 -2.61
CA GLY A 192 -18.60 4.75 -1.97
C GLY A 192 -17.60 5.51 -1.12
N ILE A 193 -17.00 6.58 -1.65
CA ILE A 193 -16.07 7.46 -0.91
C ILE A 193 -16.75 8.02 0.34
N VAL A 194 -17.94 8.60 0.20
CA VAL A 194 -18.69 9.19 1.33
C VAL A 194 -18.99 8.13 2.38
N LEU A 195 -19.43 6.94 1.96
CA LEU A 195 -19.77 5.84 2.84
C LEU A 195 -18.53 5.28 3.57
N GLN A 196 -17.41 5.10 2.88
CA GLN A 196 -16.15 4.65 3.48
C GLN A 196 -15.61 5.69 4.47
N ILE A 197 -15.61 6.98 4.12
CA ILE A 197 -15.22 8.05 5.05
C ILE A 197 -16.14 8.09 6.26
N ALA A 198 -17.46 7.96 6.06
CA ALA A 198 -18.43 7.91 7.15
C ALA A 198 -18.22 6.67 8.05
N ALA A 199 -17.92 5.52 7.46
CA ALA A 199 -17.60 4.29 8.17
C ALA A 199 -16.31 4.42 8.98
N ILE A 200 -15.26 5.06 8.44
CA ILE A 200 -14.01 5.34 9.18
C ILE A 200 -14.28 6.28 10.36
N ARG A 201 -15.07 7.34 10.16
CA ARG A 201 -15.46 8.28 11.23
C ARG A 201 -16.29 7.58 12.31
N ARG A 202 -17.27 6.75 11.93
CA ARG A 202 -18.12 6.00 12.88
C ARG A 202 -17.41 4.86 13.58
N SER A 203 -16.52 4.17 12.87
CA SER A 203 -15.69 3.10 13.43
C SER A 203 -14.86 3.60 14.58
N GLY A 204 -14.76 4.94 14.76
CA GLY A 204 -14.35 5.54 16.01
C GLY A 204 -13.13 4.82 16.50
N ARG A 205 -12.11 4.68 15.63
CA ARG A 205 -10.76 4.36 16.06
C ARG A 205 -10.44 5.48 17.03
N LYS A 206 -10.85 5.27 18.28
CA LYS A 206 -10.37 5.89 19.48
C LYS A 206 -8.90 5.58 19.35
N ILE A 207 -8.17 6.48 18.70
CA ILE A 207 -6.78 6.75 19.01
C ILE A 207 -6.81 6.66 20.53
N ARG A 208 -6.25 5.56 21.05
CA ARG A 208 -6.02 5.39 22.47
C ARG A 208 -5.14 6.58 22.82
N ARG A 209 -5.77 7.73 23.08
CA ARG A 209 -5.18 8.84 23.80
C ARG A 209 -4.75 8.17 25.07
N ARG A 210 -3.44 7.89 25.16
CA ARG A 210 -2.83 7.29 26.34
C ARG A 210 -3.47 8.00 27.53
N PRO A 211 -4.03 7.29 28.52
CA PRO A 211 -4.41 7.93 29.76
C PRO A 211 -3.15 8.55 30.33
N VAL A 212 -2.98 9.87 30.09
CA VAL A 212 -1.95 10.67 30.73
C VAL A 212 -2.22 10.53 32.20
N ARG A 213 -1.33 9.80 32.88
CA ARG A 213 -1.36 9.46 34.31
C ARG A 213 -1.75 10.69 35.13
N ARG A 214 -3.02 10.81 35.46
CA ARG A 214 -3.57 11.79 36.41
C ARG A 214 -3.35 11.31 37.86
N ASN A 215 -2.19 10.70 38.15
CA ASN A 215 -1.85 10.14 39.47
C ASN A 215 -0.55 10.71 40.05
N LEU A 216 -0.03 11.84 39.56
CA LEU A 216 1.11 12.52 40.20
C LEU A 216 0.70 13.57 41.26
N ILE A 217 -0.57 13.99 41.29
CA ILE A 217 -1.05 15.04 42.22
C ILE A 217 -1.51 14.46 43.57
N GLY A 218 -1.76 13.14 43.65
CA GLY A 218 -2.12 12.47 44.90
C GLY A 218 -0.95 12.22 45.85
N MET A 219 0.28 12.16 45.35
CA MET A 219 1.46 11.82 46.17
C MET A 219 2.09 13.01 46.92
N LEU A 220 1.77 14.26 46.55
CA LEU A 220 2.31 15.45 47.21
C LEU A 220 1.44 15.97 48.37
N ARG A 221 0.31 15.32 48.67
CA ARG A 221 -0.64 15.76 49.72
C ARG A 221 -0.60 14.92 51.01
N GLY A 222 0.37 14.03 51.15
CA GLY A 222 0.48 13.08 52.28
C GLY A 222 1.70 13.25 53.18
N ARG A 223 2.29 14.45 53.25
CA ARG A 223 3.33 14.79 54.24
C ARG A 223 3.02 16.15 54.86
N SER A 224 2.10 16.15 55.82
CA SER A 224 1.96 17.17 56.86
C SER A 224 1.88 16.46 58.20
#